data_AF-A0A2V8ITJ8-F1
#
_entry.id   AF-A0A2V8ITJ8-F1
#
_cell.length_a   1.000
_cell.length_b   1.000
_cell.length_c   1.000
_cell.angle_alpha   90.00
_cell.angle_beta   90.00
_cell.angle_gamma   90.00
#
_symmetry.space_group_name_H-M   'P 1'
#
loop_
_entity.id
_entity.type
_entity.pdbx_description
1 polymer ?
#
loop_
_entity_poly.entity_id
_entity_poly.type
_entity_poly.pdbx_seq_one_letter_code
_entity_poly.pdbx_strand_id
1 'polypeptide(L)'
;MELPQDARFAAVRDFGGITQTKKIHREIRSFTWLRAVRQDLKYSFRRLIKDPVFTLIAVATLGLGIGANTAVFSIVNGVLLNPLPYPEPDRLVAVYSRTADTLKGSSSYPNFLDWVRNNQSFCDLAAFRPDDLNLIGLGQPERVRAEMVSASFFRLLGVQPIVGRTFSDADDQLGVTPVVLISESFWQGGSALQRPRWVRR
;
A
#
# COMPACT_ATOMS: atom_id res chain seq x y z
N MET A 1 -42.46 -55.93 -50.21
CA MET A 1 -42.83 -54.51 -50.25
C MET A 1 -43.02 -54.08 -48.81
N GLU A 2 -41.90 -53.89 -48.09
CA GLU A 2 -41.89 -53.53 -46.67
C GLU A 2 -42.15 -52.03 -46.51
N LEU A 3 -43.16 -51.68 -45.71
CA LEU A 3 -43.59 -50.31 -45.53
C LEU A 3 -42.55 -49.53 -44.70
N PRO A 4 -42.10 -48.34 -45.15
CA PRO A 4 -41.09 -47.53 -44.45
C PRO A 4 -41.54 -46.96 -43.09
N GLN A 5 -42.75 -47.31 -42.64
CA GLN A 5 -43.34 -46.83 -41.38
C GLN A 5 -42.93 -47.71 -40.19
N ASP A 6 -42.77 -49.03 -40.37
CA ASP A 6 -42.40 -49.95 -39.28
C ASP A 6 -40.93 -49.78 -38.85
N ALA A 7 -40.04 -49.44 -39.78
CA ALA A 7 -38.64 -49.13 -39.47
C ALA A 7 -38.48 -47.86 -38.63
N ARG A 8 -39.39 -46.88 -38.78
CA ARG A 8 -39.37 -45.64 -37.99
C ARG A 8 -39.82 -45.85 -36.55
N PHE A 9 -40.81 -46.72 -36.32
CA PHE A 9 -41.27 -47.05 -34.96
C PHE A 9 -40.26 -47.90 -34.19
N ALA A 10 -39.53 -48.79 -34.86
CA ALA A 10 -38.44 -49.55 -34.25
C ALA A 10 -37.28 -48.65 -33.81
N ALA A 11 -36.87 -47.69 -34.64
CA ALA A 11 -35.78 -46.77 -34.33
C ALA A 11 -36.09 -45.83 -33.14
N VAL A 12 -37.34 -45.35 -33.02
CA VAL A 12 -37.74 -44.47 -31.90
C VAL A 12 -37.75 -45.22 -30.56
N ARG A 13 -37.96 -46.55 -30.57
CA ARG A 13 -37.94 -47.39 -29.36
C ARG A 13 -36.51 -47.67 -28.86
N ASP A 14 -35.55 -47.81 -29.77
CA ASP A 14 -34.13 -48.01 -29.42
C ASP A 14 -33.41 -46.72 -29.01
N PHE A 15 -33.78 -45.57 -29.60
CA PHE A 15 -33.16 -44.27 -29.26
C PHE A 15 -33.61 -43.68 -27.91
N GLY A 16 -34.76 -44.11 -27.38
CA GLY A 16 -35.28 -43.66 -26.08
C GLY A 16 -34.43 -44.13 -24.89
N GLY A 17 -33.80 -45.30 -24.98
CA GLY A 17 -32.96 -45.86 -23.91
C GLY A 17 -31.62 -45.15 -23.73
N ILE A 18 -31.00 -44.71 -24.83
CA ILE A 18 -29.66 -44.12 -24.83
C ILE A 18 -29.65 -42.71 -24.20
N THR A 19 -30.74 -41.96 -24.38
CA THR A 19 -30.89 -40.61 -23.77
C THR A 19 -31.27 -40.67 -22.29
N GLN A 20 -31.97 -41.71 -21.84
CA GLN A 20 -32.35 -41.91 -20.45
C GLN A 20 -31.16 -42.34 -19.57
N THR A 21 -30.28 -43.21 -20.09
CA THR A 21 -29.04 -43.62 -19.41
C THR A 21 -28.06 -42.45 -19.22
N LYS A 22 -28.08 -41.47 -20.13
CA LYS A 22 -27.27 -40.24 -20.05
C LYS A 22 -27.75 -39.25 -18.97
N LYS A 23 -29.06 -39.19 -18.67
CA LYS A 23 -29.62 -38.25 -17.66
C LYS A 23 -29.48 -38.78 -16.23
N ILE A 24 -29.66 -40.09 -16.01
CA ILE A 24 -29.55 -40.71 -14.67
C ILE A 24 -28.12 -40.61 -14.11
N HIS A 25 -27.10 -40.59 -14.98
CA HIS A 25 -25.70 -40.47 -14.55
C HIS A 25 -25.28 -39.06 -14.08
N ARG A 26 -26.00 -37.98 -14.44
CA ARG A 26 -25.55 -36.60 -14.17
C ARG A 26 -25.71 -36.19 -12.70
N GLU A 27 -26.77 -36.64 -12.04
CA GLU A 27 -27.00 -36.41 -10.61
C GLU A 27 -26.24 -37.41 -9.73
N ILE A 28 -26.20 -38.68 -10.12
CA ILE A 28 -25.46 -39.73 -9.39
C ILE A 28 -23.95 -39.42 -9.38
N ARG A 29 -23.40 -38.90 -10.49
CA ARG A 29 -21.98 -38.52 -10.58
C ARG A 29 -21.62 -37.34 -9.68
N SER A 30 -22.49 -36.34 -9.55
CA SER A 30 -22.24 -35.18 -8.69
C SER A 30 -22.25 -35.56 -7.21
N PHE A 31 -23.21 -36.38 -6.79
CA PHE A 31 -23.30 -36.86 -5.40
C PHE A 31 -22.15 -37.81 -5.03
N THR A 32 -21.73 -38.64 -5.99
CA THR A 32 -20.58 -39.56 -5.82
C THR A 32 -19.26 -38.79 -5.75
N TRP A 33 -19.07 -37.77 -6.59
CA TRP A 33 -17.90 -36.90 -6.55
C TRP A 33 -17.78 -36.13 -5.23
N LEU A 34 -18.88 -35.57 -4.71
CA LEU A 34 -18.85 -34.89 -3.40
C LEU A 34 -18.47 -35.84 -2.26
N ARG A 35 -18.99 -37.07 -2.27
CA ARG A 35 -18.65 -38.10 -1.27
C ARG A 35 -17.20 -38.52 -1.39
N ALA A 36 -16.69 -38.71 -2.61
CA ALA A 36 -15.30 -39.03 -2.87
C ALA A 36 -14.37 -37.92 -2.36
N VAL A 37 -14.63 -36.66 -2.72
CA VAL A 37 -13.85 -35.50 -2.23
C VAL A 37 -13.86 -35.41 -0.71
N ARG A 38 -15.03 -35.58 -0.07
CA ARG A 38 -15.13 -35.55 1.41
C ARG A 38 -14.34 -36.69 2.06
N GLN A 39 -14.41 -37.89 1.48
CA GLN A 39 -13.68 -39.05 1.97
C GLN A 39 -12.17 -38.82 1.82
N ASP A 40 -11.72 -38.37 0.65
CA ASP A 40 -10.32 -38.05 0.37
C ASP A 40 -9.79 -36.94 1.27
N LEU A 41 -10.58 -35.89 1.55
CA LEU A 41 -10.23 -34.83 2.51
C LEU A 41 -10.00 -35.40 3.91
N LYS A 42 -10.90 -36.26 4.39
CA LYS A 42 -10.81 -36.88 5.72
C LYS A 42 -9.60 -37.80 5.84
N TYR A 43 -9.31 -38.59 4.80
CA TYR A 43 -8.13 -39.46 4.78
C TYR A 43 -6.84 -38.66 4.70
N SER A 44 -6.79 -37.62 3.86
CA SER A 44 -5.62 -36.75 3.71
C SER A 44 -5.32 -35.98 5.00
N PHE A 45 -6.35 -35.45 5.67
CA PHE A 45 -6.19 -34.77 6.96
C PHE A 45 -5.67 -35.73 8.05
N ARG A 46 -6.17 -36.97 8.08
CA ARG A 46 -5.68 -38.00 9.00
C ARG A 46 -4.25 -38.43 8.70
N ARG A 47 -3.80 -38.38 7.44
CA ARG A 47 -2.39 -38.59 7.07
C ARG A 47 -1.50 -37.43 7.54
N LEU A 48 -1.94 -36.19 7.38
CA LEU A 48 -1.18 -35.02 7.85
C LEU A 48 -0.92 -35.05 9.36
N ILE A 49 -1.89 -35.51 10.15
CA ILE A 49 -1.72 -35.68 11.61
C ILE A 49 -0.78 -36.84 11.97
N LYS A 50 -0.71 -37.88 11.12
CA LYS A 50 0.13 -39.06 11.36
C LYS A 50 1.59 -38.88 10.97
N ASP A 51 1.89 -38.03 9.98
CA ASP A 51 3.25 -37.70 9.54
C ASP A 51 3.60 -36.23 9.88
N PRO A 52 3.92 -35.92 11.16
CA PRO A 52 4.08 -34.55 11.62
C PRO A 52 5.28 -33.83 10.99
N VAL A 53 6.36 -34.53 10.65
CA VAL A 53 7.57 -33.92 10.07
C VAL A 53 7.32 -33.40 8.66
N PHE A 54 6.70 -34.22 7.80
CA PHE A 54 6.34 -33.80 6.44
C PHE A 54 5.34 -32.64 6.46
N THR A 55 4.32 -32.74 7.32
CA THR A 55 3.32 -31.67 7.49
C THR A 55 3.95 -30.37 7.96
N LEU A 56 4.90 -30.42 8.91
CA LEU A 56 5.60 -29.23 9.38
C LEU A 56 6.38 -28.55 8.26
N ILE A 57 7.15 -29.31 7.49
CA ILE A 57 7.91 -28.77 6.35
C ILE A 57 6.97 -28.16 5.32
N ALA A 58 5.91 -28.88 4.94
CA ALA A 58 4.93 -28.40 3.97
C ALA A 58 4.25 -27.09 4.43
N VAL A 59 3.81 -27.02 5.69
CA VAL A 59 3.21 -25.82 6.27
C VAL A 59 4.20 -24.67 6.35
N ALA A 60 5.46 -24.93 6.75
CA ALA A 60 6.49 -23.91 6.81
C ALA A 60 6.81 -23.34 5.42
N THR A 61 6.94 -24.19 4.40
CA THR A 61 7.20 -23.76 3.01
C THR A 61 6.03 -22.97 2.44
N LEU A 62 4.79 -23.44 2.61
CA LEU A 62 3.58 -22.72 2.20
C LEU A 62 3.44 -21.38 2.94
N GLY A 63 3.66 -21.39 4.26
CA GLY A 63 3.59 -20.22 5.12
C GLY A 63 4.64 -19.16 4.73
N LEU A 64 5.87 -19.57 4.45
CA LEU A 64 6.92 -18.68 3.95
C LEU A 64 6.57 -18.11 2.57
N GLY A 65 6.12 -18.94 1.64
CA GLY A 65 5.76 -18.48 0.29
C GLY A 65 4.59 -17.49 0.29
N ILE A 66 3.52 -17.82 1.03
CA ILE A 66 2.35 -16.94 1.19
C ILE A 66 2.76 -15.67 1.95
N GLY A 67 3.42 -15.82 3.10
CA GLY A 67 3.81 -14.71 3.96
C GLY A 67 4.78 -13.75 3.29
N ALA A 68 5.78 -14.24 2.56
CA ALA A 68 6.72 -13.41 1.82
C ALA A 68 6.00 -12.60 0.72
N ASN A 69 5.15 -13.26 -0.07
CA ASN A 69 4.38 -12.58 -1.11
C ASN A 69 3.40 -11.55 -0.52
N THR A 70 2.70 -11.90 0.56
CA THR A 70 1.80 -10.99 1.28
C THR A 70 2.55 -9.81 1.91
N ALA A 71 3.75 -10.02 2.46
CA ALA A 71 4.56 -8.96 3.05
C ALA A 71 5.04 -7.97 1.99
N VAL A 72 5.55 -8.46 0.86
CA VAL A 72 5.95 -7.62 -0.28
C VAL A 72 4.75 -6.82 -0.77
N PHE A 73 3.60 -7.47 -0.99
CA PHE A 73 2.41 -6.76 -1.46
C PHE A 73 1.85 -5.78 -0.43
N SER A 74 1.95 -6.07 0.87
CA SER A 74 1.51 -5.15 1.93
C SER A 74 2.39 -3.91 2.00
N ILE A 75 3.71 -4.04 1.84
CA ILE A 75 4.63 -2.90 1.77
C ILE A 75 4.35 -2.10 0.50
N VAL A 76 4.25 -2.75 -0.66
CA VAL A 76 3.90 -2.09 -1.92
C VAL A 76 2.56 -1.36 -1.79
N ASN A 77 1.55 -2.00 -1.19
CA ASN A 77 0.25 -1.37 -1.03
C ASN A 77 0.30 -0.21 -0.03
N GLY A 78 0.99 -0.38 1.11
CA GLY A 78 1.13 0.65 2.14
C GLY A 78 2.00 1.84 1.74
N VAL A 79 2.98 1.63 0.84
CA VAL A 79 3.94 2.66 0.42
C VAL A 79 3.60 3.27 -0.95
N LEU A 80 3.08 2.47 -1.89
CA LEU A 80 2.76 2.92 -3.27
C LEU A 80 1.27 3.09 -3.57
N LEU A 81 0.36 2.35 -2.92
CA LEU A 81 -1.05 2.29 -3.36
C LEU A 81 -2.06 2.86 -2.35
N ASN A 82 -1.68 3.09 -1.11
CA ASN A 82 -2.51 3.83 -0.18
C ASN A 82 -2.38 5.30 -0.60
N PRO A 83 -3.45 5.94 -1.11
CA PRO A 83 -3.38 7.33 -1.50
C PRO A 83 -2.93 8.10 -0.27
N LEU A 84 -1.80 8.80 -0.40
CA LEU A 84 -1.35 9.70 0.64
C LEU A 84 -2.55 10.60 1.01
N PRO A 85 -2.82 10.86 2.30
CA PRO A 85 -4.00 11.59 2.75
C PRO A 85 -3.88 13.08 2.45
N TYR A 86 -3.57 13.42 1.21
CA TYR A 86 -3.48 14.75 0.65
C TYR A 86 -4.63 14.96 -0.34
N PRO A 87 -5.10 16.20 -0.51
CA PRO A 87 -6.03 16.53 -1.59
C PRO A 87 -5.40 16.16 -2.94
N GLU A 88 -6.16 15.47 -3.81
CA GLU A 88 -5.73 15.12 -5.18
C GLU A 88 -4.39 14.35 -5.26
N PRO A 89 -4.24 13.20 -4.58
CA PRO A 89 -2.96 12.47 -4.50
C PRO A 89 -2.48 11.95 -5.87
N ASP A 90 -3.39 11.74 -6.81
CA ASP A 90 -3.17 11.36 -8.21
C ASP A 90 -2.50 12.47 -9.04
N ARG A 91 -2.43 13.71 -8.53
CA ARG A 91 -1.77 14.85 -9.19
C ARG A 91 -0.40 15.19 -8.60
N LEU A 92 0.00 14.54 -7.53
CA LEU A 92 1.32 14.74 -6.92
C LEU A 92 2.38 13.91 -7.63
N VAL A 93 3.45 14.57 -8.07
CA VAL A 93 4.60 13.91 -8.70
C VAL A 93 5.89 14.36 -8.04
N ALA A 94 6.83 13.42 -7.91
CA ALA A 94 8.18 13.71 -7.43
C ALA A 94 9.11 14.00 -8.60
N VAL A 95 9.73 15.18 -8.59
CA VAL A 95 10.71 15.60 -9.60
C VAL A 95 12.12 15.38 -9.06
N TYR A 96 12.96 14.71 -9.86
CA TYR A 96 14.36 14.45 -9.51
C TYR A 96 15.27 14.98 -10.62
N SER A 97 16.46 15.46 -10.23
CA SER A 97 17.51 15.73 -11.20
C SER A 97 18.13 14.42 -11.69
N ARG A 98 18.55 14.36 -12.96
CA ARG A 98 19.30 13.23 -13.50
C ARG A 98 20.72 13.66 -13.81
N THR A 99 21.69 12.91 -13.31
CA THR A 99 23.10 13.01 -13.70
C THR A 99 23.52 11.74 -14.44
N ALA A 100 24.72 11.73 -15.02
CA ALA A 100 25.25 10.55 -15.71
C ALA A 100 25.27 9.31 -14.81
N ASP A 101 25.55 9.50 -13.51
CA ASP A 101 25.69 8.41 -12.54
C ASP A 101 24.46 8.22 -11.65
N THR A 102 23.44 9.10 -11.70
CA THR A 102 22.31 9.04 -10.77
C THR A 102 20.99 9.37 -11.45
N LEU A 103 20.07 8.39 -11.42
CA LEU A 103 18.72 8.51 -11.99
C LEU A 103 17.77 9.39 -11.14
N LYS A 104 18.00 9.46 -9.82
CA LYS A 104 17.23 10.27 -8.86
C LYS A 104 18.15 11.14 -8.01
N GLY A 105 18.78 12.11 -8.64
CA GLY A 105 19.65 13.08 -8.00
C GLY A 105 18.88 14.19 -7.29
N SER A 106 19.51 14.75 -6.27
CA SER A 106 19.04 15.95 -5.59
C SER A 106 19.37 17.20 -6.42
N SER A 107 18.52 18.22 -6.35
CA SER A 107 18.76 19.54 -6.94
C SER A 107 19.22 20.50 -5.86
N SER A 108 20.12 21.42 -6.23
CA SER A 108 20.43 22.56 -5.36
C SER A 108 19.21 23.49 -5.25
N TYR A 109 19.11 24.19 -4.12
CA TYR A 109 18.00 25.13 -3.89
C TYR A 109 17.92 26.24 -4.97
N PRO A 110 19.03 26.84 -5.46
CA PRO A 110 18.97 27.78 -6.58
C PRO A 110 18.37 27.17 -7.86
N ASN A 111 18.72 25.92 -8.19
CA ASN A 111 18.16 25.24 -9.35
C ASN A 111 16.65 24.97 -9.19
N PHE A 112 16.20 24.68 -7.97
CA PHE A 112 14.76 24.62 -7.67
C PHE A 112 14.07 25.97 -7.90
N LEU A 113 14.66 27.09 -7.50
CA LEU A 113 14.10 28.42 -7.79
C LEU A 113 14.00 28.69 -9.29
N ASP A 114 14.99 28.25 -10.08
CA ASP A 114 14.93 28.34 -11.53
C ASP A 114 13.82 27.45 -12.13
N TRP A 115 13.56 26.29 -11.54
CA TRP A 115 12.42 25.44 -11.93
C TRP A 115 11.10 26.14 -11.64
N VAL A 116 10.93 26.72 -10.45
CA VAL A 116 9.72 27.47 -10.09
C VAL A 116 9.48 28.64 -11.05
N ARG A 117 10.54 29.40 -11.37
CA ARG A 117 10.46 30.56 -12.29
C ARG A 117 10.09 30.18 -13.72
N ASN A 118 10.59 29.05 -14.20
CA ASN A 118 10.38 28.60 -15.59
C ASN A 118 9.27 27.55 -15.72
N ASN A 119 8.54 27.26 -14.64
CA ASN A 119 7.51 26.24 -14.63
C ASN A 119 6.28 26.68 -15.44
N GLN A 120 5.84 25.82 -16.36
CA GLN A 120 4.58 25.95 -17.10
C GLN A 120 3.70 24.70 -17.03
N SER A 121 4.21 23.62 -16.46
CA SER A 121 3.56 22.30 -16.52
C SER A 121 2.90 21.92 -15.21
N PHE A 122 3.39 22.43 -14.08
CA PHE A 122 2.88 22.11 -12.75
C PHE A 122 2.08 23.29 -12.18
N CYS A 123 1.01 23.01 -11.44
CA CYS A 123 0.23 24.06 -10.78
C CYS A 123 1.02 24.73 -9.64
N ASP A 124 1.80 23.94 -8.91
CA ASP A 124 2.66 24.41 -7.82
C ASP A 124 3.89 23.48 -7.71
N LEU A 125 4.96 23.99 -7.10
CA LEU A 125 6.21 23.27 -6.88
C LEU A 125 6.71 23.52 -5.45
N ALA A 126 7.14 22.45 -4.79
CA ALA A 126 7.74 22.52 -3.47
C ALA A 126 9.02 21.69 -3.42
N ALA A 127 9.97 22.15 -2.61
CA ALA A 127 11.19 21.42 -2.29
C ALA A 127 11.09 20.89 -0.87
N PHE A 128 11.63 19.69 -0.66
CA PHE A 128 11.86 19.14 0.68
C PHE A 128 13.16 18.35 0.70
N ARG A 129 13.79 18.28 1.86
CA ARG A 129 14.93 17.41 2.12
C ARG A 129 14.98 16.99 3.59
N PRO A 130 15.37 15.74 3.88
CA PRO A 130 15.62 15.33 5.24
C PRO A 130 16.83 16.08 5.79
N ASP A 131 16.74 16.47 7.06
CA ASP A 131 17.84 17.06 7.82
C ASP A 131 17.86 16.49 9.23
N ASP A 132 19.03 16.46 9.86
CA ASP A 132 19.18 16.00 11.24
C ASP A 132 19.66 17.17 12.09
N LEU A 133 18.82 17.62 13.01
CA LEU A 133 19.11 18.75 13.89
C LEU A 133 19.44 18.26 15.30
N ASN A 134 20.36 18.93 15.96
CA ASN A 134 20.64 18.69 17.37
C ASN A 134 19.87 19.71 18.21
N LEU A 135 18.90 19.22 18.98
CA LEU A 135 18.14 20.04 19.92
C LEU A 135 18.95 20.19 21.21
N ILE A 136 19.27 21.43 21.55
CA ILE A 136 20.03 21.81 22.74
C ILE A 136 19.24 22.84 23.55
N GLY A 137 19.49 22.92 24.86
CA GLY A 137 18.88 23.93 25.75
C GLY A 137 17.57 23.53 26.43
N LEU A 138 17.03 22.34 26.14
CA LEU A 138 15.82 21.79 26.79
C LEU A 138 16.12 20.56 27.67
N GLY A 139 17.39 20.26 27.92
CA GLY A 139 17.83 19.09 28.69
C GLY A 139 19.07 18.44 28.07
N GLN A 140 19.08 17.11 28.03
CA GLN A 140 20.11 16.36 27.31
C GLN A 140 20.04 16.66 25.82
N PRO A 141 21.17 16.86 25.12
CA PRO A 141 21.19 17.02 23.68
C PRO A 141 20.52 15.83 23.00
N GLU A 142 19.49 16.12 22.21
CA GLU A 142 18.73 15.11 21.47
C GLU A 142 18.87 15.38 19.97
N ARG A 143 19.20 14.35 19.20
CA ARG A 143 19.21 14.43 17.75
C ARG A 143 17.79 14.18 17.24
N VAL A 144 17.21 15.19 16.63
CA VAL A 144 15.85 15.14 16.08
C VAL A 144 15.93 15.12 14.55
N ARG A 145 15.10 14.28 13.94
CA ARG A 145 14.92 14.28 12.48
C ARG A 145 13.99 15.42 12.11
N ALA A 146 14.41 16.25 11.17
CA ALA A 146 13.64 17.35 10.62
C ALA A 146 13.52 17.21 9.10
N GLU A 147 12.57 17.92 8.51
CA GLU A 147 12.47 18.09 7.07
C GLU A 147 12.60 19.60 6.79
N MET A 148 13.60 19.97 6.00
CA MET A 148 13.67 21.32 5.45
C MET A 148 12.79 21.39 4.23
N VAL A 149 11.84 22.31 4.23
CA VAL A 149 10.83 22.45 3.18
C VAL A 149 10.72 23.89 2.70
N SER A 150 10.34 24.09 1.44
CA SER A 150 10.03 25.43 0.91
C SER A 150 8.73 25.98 1.48
N ALA A 151 8.52 27.29 1.38
CA ALA A 151 7.30 27.94 1.85
C ALA A 151 6.01 27.37 1.22
N SER A 152 6.09 26.92 -0.03
CA SER A 152 4.98 26.32 -0.78
C SER A 152 4.60 24.91 -0.30
N PHE A 153 5.45 24.20 0.46
CA PHE A 153 5.28 22.77 0.74
C PHE A 153 3.94 22.40 1.38
N PHE A 154 3.58 23.03 2.51
CA PHE A 154 2.32 22.73 3.19
C PHE A 154 1.09 23.17 2.39
N ARG A 155 1.23 24.24 1.60
CA ARG A 155 0.17 24.77 0.73
C ARG A 155 -0.11 23.80 -0.42
N LEU A 156 0.95 23.30 -1.06
CA LEU A 156 0.89 22.29 -2.11
C LEU A 156 0.24 21.01 -1.61
N LEU A 157 0.57 20.56 -0.39
CA LEU A 157 -0.05 19.38 0.23
C LEU A 157 -1.44 19.63 0.81
N GLY A 158 -1.92 20.88 0.81
CA GLY A 158 -3.20 21.25 1.41
C GLY A 158 -3.29 21.00 2.93
N VAL A 159 -2.15 20.95 3.62
CA VAL A 159 -2.07 20.67 5.06
C VAL A 159 -2.15 21.98 5.84
N GLN A 160 -3.06 22.04 6.80
CA GLN A 160 -3.22 23.19 7.71
C GLN A 160 -2.68 22.85 9.11
N PRO A 161 -1.98 23.77 9.77
CA PRO A 161 -1.49 23.56 11.13
C PRO A 161 -2.65 23.60 12.13
N ILE A 162 -2.54 22.82 13.19
CA ILE A 162 -3.51 22.82 14.30
C ILE A 162 -3.47 24.17 15.05
N VAL A 163 -2.26 24.73 15.21
CA VAL A 163 -2.01 26.01 15.88
C VAL A 163 -0.98 26.81 15.09
N GLY A 164 -1.21 28.11 14.95
CA GLY A 164 -0.27 29.04 14.32
C GLY A 164 -0.49 29.18 12.82
N ARG A 165 0.61 29.30 12.07
CA ARG A 165 0.62 29.52 10.61
C ARG A 165 1.64 28.62 9.94
N THR A 166 1.45 28.35 8.65
CA THR A 166 2.49 27.74 7.80
C THR A 166 3.57 28.77 7.44
N PHE A 167 4.61 28.29 6.77
CA PHE A 167 5.64 29.14 6.17
C PHE A 167 5.06 30.08 5.11
N SER A 168 5.65 31.27 5.05
CA SER A 168 5.38 32.29 4.03
C SER A 168 6.64 32.51 3.19
N ASP A 169 6.50 33.14 2.04
CA ASP A 169 7.64 33.41 1.14
C ASP A 169 8.65 34.40 1.77
N ALA A 170 8.28 35.09 2.85
CA ALA A 170 9.20 35.90 3.64
C ALA A 170 10.09 35.07 4.57
N ASP A 171 9.64 33.88 4.97
CA ASP A 171 10.40 32.95 5.84
C ASP A 171 11.39 32.09 5.02
N ASP A 172 11.19 31.99 3.70
CA ASP A 172 12.00 31.21 2.76
C ASP A 172 13.03 32.09 2.02
N GLN A 173 13.66 33.01 2.78
CA GLN A 173 14.69 33.92 2.28
C GLN A 173 16.00 33.73 3.03
N LEU A 174 17.12 33.97 2.35
CA LEU A 174 18.43 33.83 2.97
C LEU A 174 18.64 34.91 4.04
N GLY A 175 19.03 34.51 5.25
CA GLY A 175 19.38 35.42 6.34
C GLY A 175 18.20 35.92 7.19
N VAL A 176 16.99 35.40 6.98
CA VAL A 176 15.85 35.67 7.86
C VAL A 176 15.88 34.78 9.10
N THR A 177 15.09 35.16 10.11
CA THR A 177 14.96 34.34 11.33
C THR A 177 14.40 32.96 10.98
N PRO A 178 15.08 31.87 11.38
CA PRO A 178 14.59 30.52 11.11
C PRO A 178 13.23 30.29 11.77
N VAL A 179 12.27 29.77 11.01
CA VAL A 179 10.95 29.38 11.50
C VAL A 179 10.85 27.86 11.44
N VAL A 180 10.28 27.25 12.49
CA VAL A 180 10.11 25.80 12.58
C VAL A 180 8.65 25.48 12.85
N LEU A 181 8.14 24.45 12.17
CA LEU A 181 6.86 23.85 12.46
C LEU A 181 7.11 22.47 13.08
N ILE A 182 6.48 22.21 14.22
CA ILE A 182 6.68 20.98 15.01
C ILE A 182 5.44 20.10 14.93
N SER A 183 5.64 18.79 14.90
CA SER A 183 4.52 17.84 14.90
C SER A 183 3.80 17.83 16.25
N GLU A 184 2.52 17.49 16.23
CA GLU A 184 1.73 17.32 17.46
C GLU A 184 2.34 16.25 18.38
N SER A 185 2.79 15.13 17.82
CA SER A 185 3.43 14.05 18.59
C SER A 185 4.71 14.51 19.28
N PHE A 186 5.50 15.37 18.62
CA PHE A 186 6.68 15.98 19.22
C PHE A 186 6.31 16.99 20.32
N TRP A 187 5.28 17.79 20.09
CA TRP A 187 4.74 18.73 21.07
C TRP A 187 4.18 18.02 22.33
N GLN A 188 3.44 16.92 22.15
CA GLN A 188 2.81 16.15 23.24
C GLN A 188 3.76 15.17 23.93
N GLY A 189 4.65 14.51 23.16
CA GLY A 189 5.66 13.59 23.68
C GLY A 189 6.80 14.29 24.40
N GLY A 190 6.96 15.59 24.16
CA GLY A 190 7.93 16.45 24.83
C GLY A 190 7.50 16.86 26.24
N SER A 191 8.00 16.14 27.24
CA SER A 191 8.21 16.65 28.61
C SER A 191 9.08 17.93 28.66
N ALA A 192 9.68 18.32 27.53
CA ALA A 192 10.49 19.53 27.32
C ALA A 192 9.69 20.83 27.11
N LEU A 193 8.39 20.76 26.82
CA LEU A 193 7.51 21.93 26.77
C LEU A 193 6.69 22.05 28.06
N GLN A 194 7.37 21.91 29.21
CA GLN A 194 6.76 22.24 30.50
C GLN A 194 6.26 23.69 30.42
N ARG A 195 4.93 23.79 30.35
CA ARG A 195 4.09 24.98 30.40
C ARG A 195 4.80 26.11 31.15
N PRO A 196 4.88 27.34 30.61
CA PRO A 196 5.34 28.46 31.40
C PRO A 196 4.47 28.53 32.66
N ARG A 197 5.06 28.23 33.83
CA ARG A 197 4.43 28.50 35.11
C ARG A 197 4.32 30.02 35.18
N TRP A 198 3.14 30.53 34.81
CA TRP A 198 2.75 31.90 35.07
C TRP A 198 2.98 32.16 36.56
N VAL A 199 4.04 32.90 36.86
CA VAL A 199 4.25 33.50 38.18
C VAL A 199 3.22 34.60 38.28
N ARG A 200 2.10 34.31 38.97
CA ARG A 200 1.27 35.36 39.53
C ARG A 200 2.12 36.13 40.54
N ARG A 201 2.34 37.41 40.28
CA ARG A 201 2.36 38.44 41.32
C ARG A 201 1.20 39.38 41.04
#